data_AF-A0A6I2H7N6-F1
#
_entry.id   AF-A0A6I2H7N6-F1
#
_cell.length_a   1.000
_cell.length_b   1.000
_cell.length_c   1.000
_cell.angle_alpha   90.00
_cell.angle_beta   90.00
_cell.angle_gamma   90.00
#
_symmetry.space_group_name_H-M   'P 1'
#
loop_
_entity.id
_entity.type
_entity.pdbx_description
1 polymer ?
#
loop_
_entity_poly.entity_id
_entity_poly.type
_entity_poly.pdbx_seq_one_letter_code
_entity_poly.pdbx_strand_id
1 'polypeptide(L)'
;MRPNLAPAVRGSALLLTLVALAVLGVLVVGAIQFTGTNRMAAVSKMRGDRVSACAETARRYLLAKLRLYNLDPTSLRLEQTLMDDAVASRRSVMTTTHYGDPNGQATVVAVSASSVSSSRGQARDLANRLVPPTMGGAYYRVVVMCKEEGRSSELEFLFRYGL
;
A
#
# COMPACT_ATOMS: atom_id res chain seq x y z
N MET A 1 51.34 67.45 -13.88
CA MET A 1 50.49 66.54 -13.09
C MET A 1 49.04 66.68 -13.57
N ARG A 2 48.49 65.65 -14.22
CA ARG A 2 47.07 65.58 -14.58
C ARG A 2 46.37 64.62 -13.62
N PRO A 3 45.20 64.98 -13.05
CA PRO A 3 44.48 64.08 -12.16
C PRO A 3 43.83 62.95 -12.97
N ASN A 4 44.09 61.71 -12.55
CA ASN A 4 43.35 60.54 -13.02
C ASN A 4 41.96 60.56 -12.38
N LEU A 5 40.93 60.88 -13.17
CA LEU A 5 39.54 60.64 -12.80
C LEU A 5 39.18 59.20 -13.17
N ALA A 6 39.09 58.32 -12.18
CA ALA A 6 38.59 56.96 -12.35
C ALA A 6 37.07 56.99 -12.59
N PRO A 7 36.54 56.44 -13.70
CA PRO A 7 35.10 56.42 -13.95
C PRO A 7 34.41 55.22 -13.27
N ALA A 8 33.34 55.55 -12.53
CA ALA A 8 32.12 54.77 -12.25
C ALA A 8 32.22 53.31 -11.75
N VAL A 9 32.62 53.11 -10.48
CA VAL A 9 32.50 51.82 -9.77
C VAL A 9 31.03 51.47 -9.37
N ARG A 10 30.10 52.43 -9.42
CA ARG A 10 28.72 52.25 -8.92
C ARG A 10 27.78 51.48 -9.85
N GLY A 11 28.02 51.47 -11.16
CA GLY A 11 27.17 50.75 -12.13
C GLY A 11 27.37 49.24 -12.11
N SER A 12 28.61 48.78 -11.91
CA SER A 12 28.93 47.34 -11.85
C SER A 12 28.39 46.66 -10.59
N ALA A 13 28.36 47.37 -9.46
CA ALA A 13 27.83 46.83 -8.21
C ALA A 13 26.32 46.56 -8.29
N LEU A 14 25.57 47.47 -8.94
CA LEU A 14 24.13 47.35 -9.12
C LEU A 14 23.74 46.21 -10.08
N LEU A 15 24.55 46.00 -11.13
CA LEU A 15 24.35 44.87 -12.04
C LEU A 15 24.63 43.53 -11.34
N LEU A 16 25.70 43.44 -10.54
CA LEU A 16 26.02 42.23 -9.79
C LEU A 16 24.93 41.85 -8.79
N THR A 17 24.34 42.83 -8.08
CA THR A 17 23.24 42.55 -7.14
C THR A 17 21.98 42.09 -7.85
N LEU A 18 21.63 42.69 -9.00
CA LEU A 18 20.48 42.24 -9.80
C LEU A 18 20.66 40.82 -10.32
N VAL A 19 21.85 40.47 -10.80
CA VAL A 19 22.16 39.10 -11.22
C VAL A 19 22.08 38.14 -10.04
N ALA A 20 22.63 38.49 -8.88
CA ALA A 20 22.57 37.67 -7.68
C ALA A 20 21.12 37.43 -7.23
N LEU A 21 20.27 38.47 -7.24
CA LEU A 21 18.84 38.38 -6.92
C LEU A 21 18.09 37.52 -7.94
N ALA A 22 18.42 37.64 -9.23
CA ALA A 22 17.81 36.81 -10.27
C ALA A 22 18.15 35.33 -10.08
N VAL A 23 19.42 35.01 -9.81
CA VAL A 23 19.87 33.63 -9.52
C VAL A 23 19.17 33.09 -8.27
N LEU A 24 19.11 33.88 -7.20
CA LEU A 24 18.44 33.49 -5.96
C LEU A 24 16.94 33.23 -6.19
N GLY A 25 16.28 34.05 -7.01
CA GLY A 25 14.89 33.85 -7.42
C GLY A 25 14.68 32.52 -8.15
N VAL A 26 15.55 32.19 -9.11
CA VAL A 26 15.48 30.90 -9.83
C VAL A 26 15.66 29.72 -8.88
N LEU A 27 16.62 29.80 -7.94
CA LEU A 27 16.85 28.75 -6.95
C LEU A 27 15.63 28.52 -6.03
N VAL A 28 14.99 29.60 -5.57
CA VAL A 28 13.79 29.50 -4.72
C VAL A 28 12.64 28.84 -5.48
N VAL A 29 12.38 29.25 -6.72
CA VAL A 29 11.33 28.64 -7.55
C VAL A 29 11.61 27.16 -7.78
N GLY A 30 12.86 26.80 -8.10
CA GLY A 30 13.28 25.41 -8.26
C GLY A 30 13.05 24.58 -6.98
N ALA A 31 13.40 25.12 -5.81
CA ALA A 31 13.19 24.45 -4.53
C ALA A 31 11.69 24.23 -4.20
N ILE A 32 10.83 25.21 -4.49
CA ILE A 32 9.37 25.09 -4.29
C ILE A 32 8.80 23.99 -5.20
N GLN A 33 9.18 23.98 -6.48
CA GLN A 33 8.71 22.97 -7.44
C GLN A 33 9.19 21.56 -7.05
N PHE A 34 10.45 21.43 -6.64
CA PHE A 34 11.00 20.17 -6.14
C PHE A 34 10.25 19.69 -4.89
N THR A 35 9.93 20.59 -3.96
CA THR A 35 9.19 20.22 -2.75
C THR A 35 7.74 19.81 -3.07
N GLY A 36 7.08 20.53 -3.98
CA GLY A 36 5.71 20.22 -4.40
C GLY A 36 5.58 18.86 -5.09
N THR A 37 6.50 18.53 -5.99
CA THR A 37 6.54 17.23 -6.69
C THR A 37 6.76 16.07 -5.72
N ASN A 38 7.71 16.21 -4.79
CA ASN A 38 7.95 15.20 -3.75
C ASN A 38 6.73 14.99 -2.85
N ARG A 39 6.01 16.06 -2.50
CA ARG A 39 4.78 15.95 -1.69
C ARG A 39 3.69 15.15 -2.41
N MET A 40 3.48 15.38 -3.71
CA MET A 40 2.50 14.61 -4.48
C MET A 40 2.88 13.13 -4.58
N ALA A 41 4.16 12.84 -4.82
CA ALA A 41 4.67 11.47 -4.85
C ALA A 41 4.48 10.77 -3.49
N ALA A 42 4.78 11.45 -2.38
CA ALA A 42 4.60 10.92 -1.03
C ALA A 42 3.13 10.60 -0.74
N VAL A 43 2.20 11.49 -1.10
CA VAL A 43 0.75 11.23 -0.93
C VAL A 43 0.29 10.03 -1.74
N SER A 44 0.74 9.91 -2.99
CA SER A 44 0.41 8.76 -3.83
C SER A 44 0.95 7.44 -3.25
N LYS A 45 2.18 7.46 -2.72
CA LYS A 45 2.80 6.29 -2.07
C LYS A 45 2.04 5.89 -0.81
N MET A 46 1.74 6.85 0.07
CA MET A 46 0.98 6.59 1.31
C MET A 46 -0.39 5.97 1.04
N ARG A 47 -1.09 6.44 -0.01
CA ARG A 47 -2.36 5.83 -0.44
C ARG A 47 -2.16 4.39 -0.92
N GLY A 48 -1.11 4.10 -1.70
CA GLY A 48 -0.78 2.74 -2.10
C GLY A 48 -0.50 1.83 -0.89
N ASP A 49 0.27 2.33 0.07
CA ASP A 49 0.61 1.59 1.29
C ASP A 49 -0.62 1.29 2.14
N ARG A 50 -1.55 2.23 2.24
CA ARG A 50 -2.81 2.05 2.97
C ARG A 50 -3.63 0.89 2.44
N VAL A 51 -3.85 0.82 1.13
CA VAL A 51 -4.64 -0.28 0.53
C VAL A 51 -3.91 -1.63 0.68
N SER A 52 -2.58 -1.64 0.58
CA SER A 52 -1.78 -2.86 0.81
C SER A 52 -1.86 -3.34 2.27
N ALA A 53 -1.78 -2.42 3.24
CA ALA A 53 -1.92 -2.73 4.66
C ALA A 53 -3.34 -3.21 5.00
N CYS A 54 -4.35 -2.66 4.34
CA CYS A 54 -5.72 -3.14 4.45
C CYS A 54 -5.88 -4.58 3.93
N ALA A 55 -5.29 -4.92 2.78
CA ALA A 55 -5.32 -6.30 2.27
C ALA A 55 -4.62 -7.31 3.21
N GLU A 56 -3.49 -6.92 3.81
CA GLU A 56 -2.82 -7.74 4.82
C GLU A 56 -3.66 -7.87 6.12
N THR A 57 -4.40 -6.81 6.49
CA THR A 57 -5.34 -6.86 7.61
C THR A 57 -6.52 -7.81 7.31
N ALA A 58 -7.02 -7.81 6.07
CA ALA A 58 -8.06 -8.71 5.61
C ALA A 58 -7.65 -10.18 5.75
N ARG A 59 -6.41 -10.51 5.38
CA ARG A 59 -5.81 -11.84 5.59
C ARG A 59 -5.82 -12.24 7.07
N ARG A 60 -5.36 -11.38 7.96
CA ARG A 60 -5.31 -11.67 9.41
C ARG A 60 -6.71 -11.83 10.01
N TYR A 61 -7.65 -10.98 9.60
CA TYR A 61 -9.03 -11.03 10.06
C TYR A 61 -9.73 -12.31 9.60
N LEU A 62 -9.51 -12.71 8.35
CA LEU A 62 -10.01 -13.97 7.79
C LEU A 62 -9.50 -15.17 8.59
N LEU A 63 -8.19 -15.23 8.81
CA LEU A 63 -7.56 -16.29 9.59
C LEU A 63 -8.07 -16.31 11.04
N ALA A 64 -8.30 -15.14 11.65
CA ALA A 64 -8.87 -15.05 13.00
C ALA A 64 -10.31 -15.59 13.05
N LYS A 65 -11.15 -15.28 12.06
CA LYS A 65 -12.51 -15.85 11.96
C LYS A 65 -12.49 -17.37 11.85
N LEU A 66 -11.60 -17.92 11.02
CA LEU A 66 -11.44 -19.38 10.88
C LEU A 66 -11.04 -20.05 12.20
N ARG A 67 -10.18 -19.42 13.01
CA ARG A 67 -9.81 -19.95 14.34
C ARG A 67 -10.97 -19.90 15.33
N LEU A 68 -11.73 -18.81 15.34
CA LEU A 68 -12.76 -18.57 16.36
C LEU A 68 -14.04 -19.38 16.14
N TYR A 69 -14.47 -19.52 14.88
CA TYR A 69 -15.80 -20.05 14.56
C TYR A 69 -15.79 -21.48 14.01
N ASN A 70 -14.61 -22.09 13.84
CA ASN A 70 -14.43 -23.43 13.30
C ASN A 70 -15.27 -23.72 12.03
N LEU A 71 -15.33 -22.73 11.13
CA LEU A 71 -16.18 -22.76 9.93
C LEU A 71 -15.53 -23.55 8.80
N ASP A 72 -16.35 -24.08 7.88
CA ASP A 72 -15.85 -24.60 6.61
C ASP A 72 -15.18 -23.44 5.84
N PRO A 73 -13.88 -23.54 5.51
CA PRO A 73 -13.14 -22.51 4.79
C PRO A 73 -13.82 -22.06 3.50
N THR A 74 -14.44 -22.99 2.77
CA THR A 74 -15.04 -22.71 1.45
C THR A 74 -16.29 -21.84 1.54
N SER A 75 -16.97 -21.86 2.69
CA SER A 75 -18.17 -21.05 2.95
C SER A 75 -17.87 -19.63 3.42
N LEU A 76 -16.59 -19.31 3.67
CA LEU A 76 -16.22 -18.07 4.34
C LEU A 76 -16.27 -16.88 3.37
N ARG A 77 -17.11 -15.90 3.72
CA ARG A 77 -17.16 -14.60 3.06
C ARG A 77 -16.68 -13.51 3.99
N LEU A 78 -15.75 -12.69 3.50
CA LEU A 78 -15.36 -11.46 4.14
C LEU A 78 -16.10 -10.31 3.46
N GLU A 79 -16.80 -9.51 4.25
CA GLU A 79 -17.33 -8.21 3.84
C GLU A 79 -17.32 -7.34 5.09
N GLN A 80 -16.30 -6.49 5.23
CA GLN A 80 -16.10 -5.69 6.43
C GLN A 80 -15.49 -4.34 6.08
N THR A 81 -16.15 -3.28 6.53
CA THR A 81 -15.63 -1.91 6.44
C THR A 81 -14.73 -1.62 7.64
N LEU A 82 -13.54 -1.08 7.40
CA LEU A 82 -12.63 -0.62 8.45
C LEU A 82 -13.02 0.78 8.94
N MET A 83 -12.72 1.07 10.19
CA MET A 83 -12.84 2.43 10.76
C MET A 83 -11.51 3.16 10.65
N ASP A 84 -10.95 3.21 9.45
CA ASP A 84 -9.64 3.81 9.16
C ASP A 84 -9.72 5.26 8.65
N ASP A 85 -10.94 5.74 8.33
CA ASP A 85 -11.21 7.14 7.98
C ASP A 85 -12.38 7.71 8.81
N ALA A 86 -12.29 9.01 9.12
CA ALA A 86 -13.39 9.74 9.76
C ALA A 86 -14.61 9.84 8.83
N VAL A 87 -14.39 9.94 7.52
CA VAL A 87 -15.44 10.02 6.51
C VAL A 87 -15.84 8.62 6.07
N ALA A 88 -17.11 8.27 6.29
CA ALA A 88 -17.61 6.92 6.04
C ALA A 88 -17.42 6.43 4.59
N SER A 89 -17.55 7.30 3.60
CA SER A 89 -17.39 6.95 2.18
C SER A 89 -15.94 6.68 1.75
N ARG A 90 -14.96 7.11 2.55
CA ARG A 90 -13.51 6.91 2.29
C ARG A 90 -12.90 5.80 3.12
N ARG A 91 -13.73 5.08 3.88
CA ARG A 91 -13.29 3.93 4.66
C ARG A 91 -12.95 2.77 3.74
N SER A 92 -11.91 2.05 4.12
CA SER A 92 -11.47 0.87 3.39
C SER A 92 -12.46 -0.27 3.60
N VAL A 93 -12.77 -1.03 2.55
CA VAL A 93 -13.65 -2.21 2.61
C VAL A 93 -12.85 -3.46 2.27
N MET A 94 -12.82 -4.42 3.19
CA MET A 94 -12.24 -5.75 2.99
C MET A 94 -13.29 -6.70 2.46
N THR A 95 -12.93 -7.45 1.43
CA THR A 95 -13.80 -8.43 0.78
C THR A 95 -13.04 -9.70 0.41
N THR A 96 -13.71 -10.83 0.34
CA THR A 96 -13.20 -12.05 -0.33
C THR A 96 -13.77 -12.07 -1.74
N THR A 97 -13.09 -11.45 -2.68
CA THR A 97 -13.47 -11.42 -4.11
C THR A 97 -12.23 -11.11 -4.94
N HIS A 98 -12.28 -11.45 -6.22
CA HIS A 98 -11.27 -11.01 -7.19
C HIS A 98 -11.54 -9.60 -7.69
N TYR A 99 -10.49 -8.94 -8.17
CA TYR A 99 -10.63 -7.69 -8.90
C TYR A 99 -11.54 -7.86 -10.12
N GLY A 100 -12.59 -7.04 -10.19
CA GLY A 100 -13.52 -7.03 -11.32
C GLY A 100 -14.64 -8.08 -11.27
N ASP A 101 -14.73 -8.91 -10.22
CA ASP A 101 -15.88 -9.79 -10.00
C ASP A 101 -17.01 -9.00 -9.29
N PRO A 102 -18.14 -8.73 -9.97
CA PRO A 102 -19.26 -7.99 -9.38
C PRO A 102 -20.05 -8.80 -8.34
N ASN A 103 -19.89 -10.12 -8.31
CA ASN A 103 -20.73 -11.01 -7.50
C ASN A 103 -20.13 -11.34 -6.13
N GLY A 104 -18.91 -10.87 -5.84
CA GLY A 104 -18.29 -10.98 -4.52
C GLY A 104 -18.17 -12.43 -4.03
N GLN A 105 -17.94 -13.39 -4.93
CA GLN A 105 -17.96 -14.81 -4.55
C GLN A 105 -16.77 -15.16 -3.67
N ALA A 106 -17.00 -16.03 -2.67
CA ALA A 106 -15.93 -16.55 -1.83
C ALA A 106 -14.89 -17.25 -2.70
N THR A 107 -13.66 -16.75 -2.68
CA THR A 107 -12.53 -17.26 -3.49
C THR A 107 -11.75 -18.34 -2.76
N VAL A 108 -12.30 -18.92 -1.68
CA VAL A 108 -11.62 -19.93 -0.89
C VAL A 108 -11.75 -21.29 -1.56
N VAL A 109 -10.66 -21.79 -2.11
CA VAL A 109 -10.61 -23.06 -2.85
C VAL A 109 -9.65 -24.03 -2.17
N ALA A 110 -10.07 -25.29 -2.03
CA ALA A 110 -9.19 -26.35 -1.56
C ALA A 110 -8.15 -26.70 -2.63
N VAL A 111 -6.90 -26.88 -2.22
CA VAL A 111 -5.77 -27.14 -3.11
C VAL A 111 -5.08 -28.45 -2.70
N SER A 112 -4.71 -29.25 -3.69
CA SER A 112 -4.01 -30.52 -3.45
C SER A 112 -2.59 -30.30 -2.93
N ALA A 113 -2.15 -31.09 -1.95
CA ALA A 113 -0.78 -30.99 -1.39
C ALA A 113 0.35 -31.22 -2.42
N SER A 114 0.03 -31.89 -3.54
CA SER A 114 0.94 -32.11 -4.68
C SER A 114 1.16 -30.83 -5.50
N SER A 115 0.15 -29.98 -5.64
CA SER A 115 0.27 -28.70 -6.37
C SER A 115 0.88 -27.57 -5.52
N VAL A 116 0.92 -27.72 -4.19
CA VAL A 116 1.51 -26.75 -3.25
C VAL A 116 3.03 -26.94 -3.06
N SER A 117 3.64 -27.94 -3.71
CA SER A 117 5.06 -28.35 -3.59
C SER A 117 6.07 -27.20 -3.53
N SER A 118 5.95 -26.20 -4.42
CA SER A 118 6.82 -25.02 -4.50
C SER A 118 6.45 -23.89 -3.52
N SER A 119 5.21 -23.84 -3.03
CA SER A 119 4.69 -22.81 -2.11
C SER A 119 4.57 -23.29 -0.66
N ARG A 120 5.09 -24.48 -0.34
CA ARG A 120 5.09 -25.04 1.03
C ARG A 120 5.73 -24.11 2.06
N GLY A 121 6.69 -23.28 1.65
CA GLY A 121 7.30 -22.24 2.48
C GLY A 121 6.32 -21.15 2.93
N GLN A 122 5.52 -20.62 2.00
CA GLN A 122 4.49 -19.60 2.29
C GLN A 122 3.35 -20.16 3.16
N ALA A 123 2.95 -21.41 2.94
CA ALA A 123 1.95 -22.08 3.78
C ALA A 123 2.49 -22.48 5.17
N ARG A 124 3.82 -22.51 5.33
CA ARG A 124 4.51 -22.78 6.61
C ARG A 124 4.83 -21.50 7.40
N ASP A 125 4.57 -20.33 6.84
CA ASP A 125 4.70 -19.05 7.54
C ASP A 125 3.86 -19.08 8.83
N LEU A 126 4.44 -18.60 9.94
CA LEU A 126 3.79 -18.54 11.25
C LEU A 126 2.50 -17.71 11.19
N ALA A 127 2.44 -16.71 10.32
CA ALA A 127 1.23 -15.93 10.08
C ALA A 127 0.09 -16.75 9.41
N ASN A 128 0.41 -17.86 8.72
CA ASN A 128 -0.54 -18.69 7.96
C ASN A 128 -0.85 -20.04 8.61
N ARG A 129 -0.26 -20.38 9.76
CA ARG A 129 -0.55 -21.62 10.46
C ARG A 129 -1.69 -21.44 11.44
N LEU A 130 -2.79 -22.15 11.21
CA LEU A 130 -3.94 -22.15 12.11
C LEU A 130 -3.85 -23.25 13.19
N VAL A 131 -2.89 -24.19 13.09
CA VAL A 131 -2.75 -25.39 13.95
C VAL A 131 -1.26 -25.78 14.13
N PRO A 132 -0.86 -26.44 15.25
CA PRO A 132 0.49 -27.02 15.42
C PRO A 132 0.90 -27.97 14.28
N PRO A 133 2.21 -28.09 13.96
CA PRO A 133 2.70 -28.79 12.77
C PRO A 133 2.42 -30.30 12.70
N THR A 134 1.88 -30.89 13.76
CA THR A 134 1.75 -32.34 13.97
C THR A 134 0.39 -32.93 13.57
N MET A 135 -0.62 -32.14 13.21
CA MET A 135 -2.03 -32.59 13.23
C MET A 135 -2.78 -32.53 11.89
N GLY A 136 -2.21 -32.98 10.77
CA GLY A 136 -3.00 -33.11 9.52
C GLY A 136 -3.55 -31.78 8.98
N GLY A 137 -4.53 -31.81 8.07
CA GLY A 137 -5.16 -30.62 7.46
C GLY A 137 -4.90 -30.37 5.97
N ALA A 138 -5.91 -29.83 5.29
CA ALA A 138 -5.92 -29.50 3.86
C ALA A 138 -5.36 -28.09 3.58
N TYR A 139 -4.85 -27.89 2.37
CA TYR A 139 -4.41 -26.58 1.91
C TYR A 139 -5.56 -25.84 1.26
N TYR A 140 -5.67 -24.55 1.55
CA TYR A 140 -6.66 -23.66 0.96
C TYR A 140 -5.95 -22.45 0.38
N ARG A 141 -6.42 -22.02 -0.78
CA ARG A 141 -6.04 -20.76 -1.44
C ARG A 141 -7.21 -19.81 -1.27
N VAL A 142 -6.92 -18.56 -0.92
CA VAL A 142 -7.91 -17.52 -0.78
C VAL A 142 -7.39 -16.22 -1.36
N VAL A 143 -8.31 -15.46 -1.92
CA VAL A 143 -8.07 -14.10 -2.37
C VAL A 143 -8.86 -13.15 -1.49
N VAL A 144 -8.14 -12.21 -0.88
CA VAL A 144 -8.73 -11.08 -0.18
C VAL A 144 -8.44 -9.80 -0.96
N MET A 145 -9.43 -8.94 -1.08
CA MET A 145 -9.32 -7.65 -1.73
C MET A 145 -9.67 -6.57 -0.72
N CYS A 146 -8.88 -5.50 -0.72
CA CYS A 146 -9.28 -4.25 -0.09
C CYS A 146 -9.56 -3.20 -1.16
N LYS A 147 -10.65 -2.46 -0.96
CA LYS A 147 -11.06 -1.33 -1.80
C LYS A 147 -11.08 -0.04 -0.97
N GLU A 148 -10.43 0.98 -1.50
CA GLU A 148 -10.48 2.37 -1.03
C GLU A 148 -10.87 3.26 -2.23
N GLU A 149 -11.28 4.49 -2.00
CA GLU A 149 -11.77 5.45 -3.01
C GLU A 149 -10.95 5.44 -4.33
N GLY A 150 -11.47 4.72 -5.35
CA GLY A 150 -10.85 4.58 -6.68
C GLY A 150 -9.62 3.65 -6.76
N ARG A 151 -9.26 2.94 -5.69
CA ARG A 151 -8.13 2.01 -5.65
C ARG A 151 -8.50 0.67 -5.02
N SER A 152 -7.81 -0.37 -5.45
CA SER A 152 -7.95 -1.70 -4.88
C SER A 152 -6.59 -2.39 -4.82
N SER A 153 -6.41 -3.22 -3.80
CA SER A 153 -5.29 -4.14 -3.68
C SER A 153 -5.84 -5.53 -3.41
N GLU A 154 -5.41 -6.47 -4.22
CA GLU A 154 -5.71 -7.88 -4.06
C GLU A 154 -4.50 -8.59 -3.43
N LEU A 155 -4.75 -9.53 -2.53
CA LEU A 155 -3.74 -10.36 -1.92
C LEU A 155 -4.23 -11.80 -1.92
N GLU A 156 -3.49 -12.65 -2.62
CA GLU A 156 -3.71 -14.08 -2.68
C GLU A 156 -2.72 -14.79 -1.74
N PHE A 157 -3.22 -15.71 -0.93
CA PHE A 157 -2.36 -16.49 -0.04
C PHE A 157 -2.88 -17.89 0.19
N LEU A 158 -1.94 -18.76 0.59
CA LEU A 158 -2.19 -20.13 0.96
C LEU A 158 -2.16 -20.25 2.48
N PHE A 159 -3.15 -20.95 3.03
CA PHE A 159 -3.17 -21.32 4.43
C PHE A 159 -3.51 -22.80 4.59
N ARG A 160 -3.19 -23.34 5.76
CA ARG A 160 -3.52 -24.73 6.11
C ARG A 160 -4.56 -24.72 7.21
N TYR A 161 -5.64 -25.48 7.02
CA TYR A 161 -6.75 -25.57 7.95
C TYR A 161 -7.30 -27.00 8.04
N GLY A 162 -7.84 -27.35 9.19
CA GLY A 162 -8.36 -28.69 9.48
C GLY A 162 -7.36 -29.62 10.20
N LEU A 163 -7.92 -30.70 10.73
CA LEU A 163 -7.28 -31.90 11.27
C LEU A 163 -7.28 -32.99 10.18
#